data_AF-A0A120MY35-F1
#
_entry.id   AF-A0A120MY35-F1
#
_cell.length_a   1.000
_cell.length_b   1.000
_cell.length_c   1.000
_cell.angle_alpha   90.00
_cell.angle_beta   90.00
_cell.angle_gamma   90.00
#
_symmetry.space_group_name_H-M   'P 1'
#
loop_
_entity.id
_entity.type
_entity.pdbx_description
1 polymer ?
#
loop_
_entity_poly.entity_id
_entity_poly.type
_entity_poly.pdbx_seq_one_letter_code
_entity_poly.pdbx_strand_id
1 'polypeptide(L)' 'MFSNYRYPLVLFIASFAFMMAAMLLKIMNWPGSSLLFGSMLMVQAFSIIWLMVVLLKKR' A
#
# COMPACT_ATOMS: atom_id res chain seq x y z
N MET A 1 12.86 3.31 -21.59
CA MET A 1 11.52 3.83 -21.22
C MET A 1 10.74 2.87 -20.29
N PHE A 2 11.42 2.26 -19.27
CA PHE A 2 10.89 1.13 -18.47
C PHE A 2 10.86 1.38 -16.95
N SER A 3 10.76 2.64 -16.48
CA SER A 3 10.89 2.95 -15.03
C SER A 3 9.57 3.29 -14.31
N ASN A 4 8.51 3.70 -15.02
CA ASN A 4 7.37 4.36 -14.34
C ASN A 4 6.35 3.43 -13.66
N TYR A 5 6.45 2.11 -13.82
CA TYR A 5 5.57 1.16 -13.12
C TYR A 5 6.18 0.60 -11.83
N ARG A 6 7.51 0.69 -11.67
CA ARG A 6 8.21 0.13 -10.52
C ARG A 6 7.82 0.85 -9.23
N TYR A 7 7.73 2.18 -9.28
CA TYR A 7 7.36 2.98 -8.10
C TYR A 7 5.98 2.64 -7.52
N PRO A 8 4.88 2.67 -8.29
CA PRO A 8 3.57 2.32 -7.73
C PRO A 8 3.46 0.83 -7.38
N LEU A 9 4.27 -0.04 -7.99
CA LEU A 9 4.30 -1.46 -7.65
C LEU A 9 5.07 -1.73 -6.34
N VAL A 10 6.20 -1.05 -6.14
CA VAL A 10 6.96 -1.10 -4.88
C VAL A 10 6.15 -0.50 -3.74
N LEU A 11 5.45 0.62 -3.99
CA LEU A 11 4.55 1.24 -3.00
C LEU A 11 3.43 0.27 -2.60
N PHE A 12 2.86 -0.47 -3.55
CA PHE A 12 1.83 -1.47 -3.29
C PHE A 12 2.35 -2.63 -2.42
N ILE A 13 3.50 -3.20 -2.77
CA ILE A 13 4.08 -4.31 -2.02
C ILE A 13 4.52 -3.86 -0.62
N ALA A 14 5.14 -2.68 -0.50
CA ALA A 14 5.57 -2.13 0.77
C ALA A 14 4.39 -1.84 1.70
N SER A 15 3.35 -1.16 1.21
CA SER A 15 2.13 -0.91 1.99
C SER A 15 1.44 -2.20 2.41
N PHE A 16 1.45 -3.24 1.57
CA PHE A 16 0.90 -4.54 1.92
C PHE A 16 1.66 -5.20 3.06
N ALA A 17 3.00 -5.17 3.02
CA ALA A 17 3.84 -5.69 4.10
C ALA A 17 3.62 -4.93 5.42
N PHE A 18 3.52 -3.60 5.37
CA PHE A 18 3.21 -2.78 6.55
C PHE A 18 1.78 -2.99 7.05
N MET A 19 0.81 -3.25 6.17
CA MET A 19 -0.55 -3.58 6.56
C MET A 19 -0.60 -4.92 7.31
N MET A 20 0.16 -5.92 6.85
CA MET A 20 0.33 -7.20 7.55
C MET A 20 0.98 -7.01 8.92
N ALA A 21 2.02 -6.18 9.00
CA ALA A 21 2.65 -5.84 10.27
C ALA A 21 1.66 -5.13 11.21
N ALA A 22 0.93 -4.12 10.74
CA ALA A 22 -0.08 -3.41 11.53
C ALA A 22 -1.21 -4.33 12.01
N MET A 23 -1.56 -5.35 11.21
CA MET A 23 -2.53 -6.37 11.61
C MET A 23 -1.99 -7.26 12.73
N LEU A 24 -0.70 -7.63 12.70
CA LEU A 24 -0.05 -8.31 13.83
C LEU A 24 -0.06 -7.45 15.09
N LEU A 25 0.25 -6.15 14.97
CA LEU A 25 0.19 -5.21 16.10
C LEU A 25 -1.23 -5.08 16.68
N LYS A 26 -2.25 -5.16 15.82
CA LYS A 26 -3.66 -5.16 16.23
C LYS A 26 -4.02 -6.41 17.02
N ILE A 27 -3.53 -7.58 16.60
CA ILE A 27 -3.69 -8.84 17.34
C ILE A 27 -3.00 -8.77 18.71
N MET A 28 -1.84 -8.11 18.78
CA MET A 28 -1.10 -7.89 20.03
C MET A 28 -1.70 -6.78 20.92
N ASN A 29 -2.86 -6.19 20.55
CA ASN A 29 -3.50 -5.06 21.24
C ASN A 29 -2.58 -3.86 21.47
N TRP A 30 -1.62 -3.60 20.56
CA TRP A 30 -0.75 -2.44 20.69
C TRP A 30 -1.59 -1.14 20.51
N PRO A 31 -1.47 -0.16 21.42
CA PRO A 31 -2.12 1.15 21.25
C PRO A 31 -1.77 1.81 19.92
N GLY A 32 -2.77 2.27 19.17
CA GLY A 32 -2.58 2.93 17.87
C GLY A 32 -2.51 1.98 16.65
N SER A 33 -2.59 0.66 16.86
CA SER A 33 -2.62 -0.33 15.77
C SER A 33 -3.76 -0.11 14.76
N SER A 34 -4.94 0.33 15.22
CA SER A 34 -6.08 0.67 14.35
C SER A 34 -5.80 1.86 13.43
N LEU A 35 -5.08 2.88 13.92
CA LEU A 35 -4.69 4.04 13.12
C LEU A 35 -3.64 3.65 12.08
N LEU A 36 -2.65 2.83 12.48
CA LEU A 36 -1.63 2.32 11.56
C LEU A 36 -2.28 1.48 10.45
N PHE A 37 -3.17 0.55 10.79
CA PHE A 37 -3.87 -0.26 9.80
C PHE A 37 -4.73 0.59 8.84
N GLY A 38 -5.46 1.58 9.36
CA GLY A 38 -6.25 2.51 8.55
C GLY A 38 -5.40 3.34 7.59
N SER A 39 -4.24 3.82 8.06
CA SER A 39 -3.31 4.58 7.22
C SER A 39 -2.74 3.73 6.08
N MET A 40 -2.39 2.47 6.34
CA MET A 40 -1.91 1.55 5.31
C MET A 40 -2.98 1.22 4.26
N LEU A 41 -4.24 1.07 4.67
CA LEU A 41 -5.36 0.90 3.72
C LEU A 41 -5.49 2.10 2.75
N MET A 42 -5.30 3.33 3.24
CA MET A 42 -5.32 4.52 2.37
C MET A 42 -4.15 4.51 1.37
N VAL A 43 -2.95 4.15 1.82
CA VAL A 43 -1.77 4.02 0.95
C VAL A 43 -2.00 2.90 -0.09
N GLN A 44 -2.62 1.79 0.31
CA GLN A 44 -2.99 0.69 -0.58
C GLN A 44 -3.92 1.17 -1.70
N ALA A 45 -4.99 1.89 -1.34
CA ALA A 45 -5.97 2.42 -2.29
C ALA A 45 -5.31 3.40 -3.28
N PHE A 46 -4.48 4.31 -2.78
CA PHE A 46 -3.73 5.25 -3.62
C PHE A 46 -2.80 4.53 -4.60
N SER A 47 -2.10 3.50 -4.11
CA SER A 47 -1.19 2.69 -4.92
C SER A 47 -1.91 1.94 -6.05
N ILE A 48 -3.12 1.43 -5.79
CA ILE A 48 -3.94 0.75 -6.80
C ILE A 48 -4.38 1.75 -7.88
N ILE A 49 -4.89 2.92 -7.48
CA ILE A 49 -5.30 3.98 -8.43
C ILE A 49 -4.11 4.37 -9.31
N TRP A 50 -2.93 4.55 -8.72
CA TRP A 50 -1.73 4.89 -9.49
C TRP A 50 -1.32 3.77 -10.45
N LEU A 51 -1.36 2.51 -10.01
CA LEU A 51 -1.11 1.37 -10.90
C LEU A 51 -2.10 1.35 -12.08
N MET A 52 -3.40 1.58 -11.83
CA MET A 52 -4.40 1.67 -12.89
C MET A 52 -4.08 2.79 -13.89
N VAL A 53 -3.75 3.99 -13.42
CA VAL A 53 -3.40 5.12 -14.30
C VAL A 53 -2.17 4.80 -15.15
N VAL A 54 -1.14 4.20 -14.56
CA VAL A 54 0.09 3.83 -15.29
C VAL A 54 -0.18 2.74 -16.33
N LEU A 55 -1.04 1.77 -16.02
CA LEU A 55 -1.43 0.72 -16.96
C LEU A 55 -2.27 1.27 -18.11
N LEU A 56 -3.23 2.14 -17.83
CA LEU A 56 -4.09 2.77 -18.83
C LEU A 56 -3.30 3.69 -19.78
N LYS A 57 -2.32 4.44 -19.27
CA LYS A 57 -1.45 5.31 -20.10
C LYS A 57 -0.53 4.54 -21.05
N LYS A 58 -0.30 3.25 -20.79
CA LYS A 58 0.55 2.37 -21.60
C LYS A 58 -0.21 1.63 -22.69
N ARG A 59 -1.55 1.57 -22.63
CA ARG A 59 -2.41 1.18 -23.75
C ARG A 59 -2.62 2.38 -24.67
#